data_AF-A0A0F8VKL8-F1
#
_entry.id   AF-A0A0F8VKL8-F1
#
_cell.length_a   1.000
_cell.length_b   1.000
_cell.length_c   1.000
_cell.angle_alpha   90.00
_cell.angle_beta   90.00
_cell.angle_gamma   90.00
#
_symmetry.space_group_name_H-M   'P 1'
#
loop_
_entity.id
_entity.type
_entity.pdbx_description
1 polymer ?
#
loop_
_entity_poly.entity_id
_entity_poly.type
_entity_poly.pdbx_seq_one_letter_code
_entity_poly.pdbx_strand_id
1 'polypeptide(L)'
;MSADYLFEVSWEVCNKVGGIHTVISTKAKSLQADLEDRHILIGPDVWRGTGENPEFEEDKTLFPAWKQQALNEGLRMKIGHWKISGRPIAIILDFTTFMSNKDEIFSQLWESFKLDSISGQWDYIEPTLFGYAAGKLIESFTRFQLNTRLKVVAQFHEWMCGGGCLYLNDKFPQVATVFTTHATVIGRS
;
A
#
# COMPACT_ATOMS: atom_id res chain seq x y z
N MET A 1 16.36 16.00 -6.82
CA MET A 1 15.07 15.92 -7.53
C MET A 1 14.11 15.26 -6.54
N SER A 2 13.15 15.99 -5.97
CA SER A 2 12.17 15.42 -5.01
C SER A 2 10.94 14.92 -5.76
N ALA A 3 10.25 13.93 -5.20
CA ALA A 3 8.93 13.52 -5.67
C ALA A 3 7.90 14.61 -5.35
N ASP A 4 6.93 14.81 -6.23
CA ASP A 4 5.80 15.70 -5.95
C ASP A 4 4.75 14.99 -5.09
N TYR A 5 4.64 13.67 -5.22
CA TYR A 5 3.73 12.82 -4.46
C TYR A 5 4.42 11.52 -4.07
N LEU A 6 4.25 11.09 -2.82
CA LEU A 6 4.86 9.86 -2.29
C LEU A 6 3.78 8.97 -1.68
N PHE A 7 3.70 7.75 -2.21
CA PHE A 7 2.99 6.64 -1.58
C PHE A 7 3.97 5.75 -0.85
N GLU A 8 3.65 5.36 0.38
CA GLU A 8 4.46 4.44 1.15
C GLU A 8 3.60 3.27 1.65
N VAL A 9 3.94 2.07 1.18
CA VAL A 9 3.15 0.85 1.39
C VAL A 9 3.89 -0.07 2.34
N SER A 10 3.23 -0.48 3.42
CA SER A 10 3.75 -1.52 4.31
C SER A 10 2.61 -2.25 5.02
N TRP A 11 2.84 -3.54 5.29
CA TRP A 11 1.98 -4.31 6.19
C TRP A 11 1.90 -3.72 7.60
N GLU A 12 2.89 -2.90 7.99
CA GLU A 12 2.99 -2.33 9.33
C GLU A 12 2.44 -0.90 9.46
N VAL A 13 1.89 -0.30 8.39
CA VAL A 13 1.18 0.99 8.49
C VAL A 13 -0.12 0.80 9.27
N CYS A 14 -0.28 1.55 10.37
CA CYS A 14 -1.40 1.41 11.32
C CYS A 14 -1.59 -0.03 11.86
N ASN A 15 -0.53 -0.84 11.85
CA ASN A 15 -0.57 -2.23 12.25
C ASN A 15 0.78 -2.64 12.84
N LYS A 16 0.97 -2.41 14.14
CA LYS A 16 2.26 -2.68 14.79
C LYS A 16 2.54 -4.18 14.93
N VAL A 17 3.38 -4.71 14.05
CA VAL A 17 3.86 -6.11 14.10
C VAL A 17 5.34 -6.18 14.50
N GLY A 18 6.17 -5.24 14.07
CA GLY A 18 7.61 -5.29 14.25
C GLY A 18 8.29 -3.92 14.19
N GLY A 19 9.53 -3.92 13.71
CA GLY A 19 10.38 -2.72 13.67
C GLY A 19 10.05 -1.77 12.50
N ILE A 20 9.42 -2.26 11.43
CA ILE A 20 9.13 -1.46 10.24
C ILE A 20 8.13 -0.36 10.58
N HIS A 21 7.16 -0.64 11.45
CA HIS A 21 6.25 0.36 12.03
C HIS A 21 6.99 1.58 12.58
N THR A 22 8.06 1.35 13.35
CA THR A 22 8.86 2.43 13.96
C THR A 22 9.67 3.18 12.90
N VAL A 23 10.24 2.48 11.93
CA VAL A 23 10.99 3.10 10.82
C VAL A 23 10.07 4.04 10.03
N ILE A 24 8.90 3.56 9.62
CA ILE A 24 7.97 4.35 8.80
C ILE A 24 7.39 5.51 9.60
N SER A 25 6.93 5.28 10.83
CA SER A 25 6.31 6.34 11.65
C SER A 25 7.26 7.49 11.97
N THR A 26 8.53 7.20 12.26
CA THR A 26 9.55 8.24 12.50
C THR A 26 9.95 8.97 11.22
N LYS A 27 9.98 8.26 10.07
CA LYS A 27 10.22 8.86 8.76
C LYS A 27 9.09 9.78 8.32
N ALA A 28 7.82 9.36 8.49
CA ALA A 28 6.64 10.14 8.12
C ALA A 28 6.64 11.51 8.81
N LYS A 29 7.00 11.56 10.10
CA LYS A 29 7.17 12.83 10.82
C LYS A 29 8.18 13.77 10.16
N SER A 30 9.29 13.22 9.65
CA SER A 30 10.35 14.01 9.02
C SER A 30 9.93 14.52 7.65
N LEU A 31 9.13 13.74 6.91
CA LEU A 31 8.63 14.09 5.57
C LEU A 31 7.45 15.06 5.59
N GLN A 32 6.75 15.19 6.72
CA GLN A 32 5.60 16.08 6.85
C GLN A 32 5.92 17.53 6.45
N ALA A 33 7.13 18.02 6.74
CA ALA A 33 7.55 19.38 6.42
C ALA A 33 7.70 19.63 4.91
N ASP A 34 8.04 18.60 4.13
CA ASP A 34 8.33 18.72 2.70
C ASP A 34 7.12 18.33 1.82
N LEU A 35 6.36 17.32 2.25
CA LEU A 35 5.31 16.71 1.45
C LEU A 35 3.91 17.00 1.95
N GLU A 36 3.72 17.35 3.22
CA GLU A 36 2.40 17.60 3.82
C GLU A 36 1.42 16.46 3.46
N ASP A 37 0.26 16.79 2.88
CA ASP A 37 -0.77 15.83 2.47
C ASP A 37 -0.42 15.02 1.21
N ARG A 38 0.75 15.28 0.60
CA ARG A 38 1.27 14.55 -0.57
C ARG A 38 2.09 13.32 -0.18
N HIS A 39 2.24 13.02 1.11
CA HIS A 39 2.74 11.75 1.63
C HIS A 39 1.57 10.91 2.13
N ILE A 40 1.21 9.86 1.39
CA ILE A 40 0.12 8.95 1.74
C ILE A 40 0.69 7.59 2.12
N LEU A 41 0.35 7.13 3.32
CA LEU A 41 0.72 5.81 3.80
C LEU A 41 -0.40 4.79 3.56
N ILE A 42 -0.06 3.57 3.17
CA ILE A 42 -1.02 2.52 2.83
C ILE A 42 -0.73 1.28 3.66
N GLY A 43 -1.74 0.84 4.42
CA GLY A 43 -1.70 -0.35 5.27
C GLY A 43 -2.91 -1.26 5.03
N PRO A 44 -2.87 -2.51 5.53
CA PRO A 44 -3.94 -3.49 5.31
C PRO A 44 -5.07 -3.37 6.36
N ASP A 45 -6.32 -3.62 5.96
CA ASP A 45 -7.47 -3.70 6.89
C ASP A 45 -7.54 -5.07 7.57
N VAL A 46 -6.67 -5.29 8.56
CA VAL A 46 -6.52 -6.56 9.30
C VAL A 46 -7.19 -6.56 10.68
N TRP A 47 -7.65 -5.41 11.19
CA TRP A 47 -8.31 -5.27 12.51
C TRP A 47 -9.79 -5.67 12.49
N ARG A 48 -10.18 -6.62 11.64
CA ARG A 48 -11.60 -6.99 11.44
C ARG A 48 -12.13 -7.76 12.64
N GLY A 49 -13.21 -7.26 13.23
CA GLY A 49 -13.91 -7.93 14.32
C GLY A 49 -13.26 -7.78 15.70
N THR A 50 -12.11 -7.11 15.80
CA THR A 50 -11.39 -6.87 17.07
C THR A 50 -11.65 -5.49 17.68
N GLY A 51 -12.58 -4.72 17.11
CA GLY A 51 -12.89 -3.34 17.51
C GLY A 51 -12.29 -2.29 16.58
N GLU A 52 -12.28 -1.03 17.03
CA GLU A 52 -11.64 0.07 16.28
C GLU A 52 -10.11 -0.06 16.32
N ASN A 53 -9.45 0.21 15.19
CA ASN A 53 -7.99 0.23 15.13
C ASN A 53 -7.47 1.42 15.98
N PRO A 54 -6.70 1.17 17.07
CA PRO A 54 -6.29 2.22 17.99
C PRO A 54 -5.33 3.23 17.37
N GLU A 55 -4.64 2.86 16.29
CA GLU A 55 -3.68 3.69 15.58
C GLU A 55 -4.27 4.42 14.37
N PHE A 56 -5.55 4.22 14.05
CA PHE A 56 -6.18 4.85 12.89
C PHE A 56 -7.38 5.70 13.29
N GLU A 57 -7.51 6.86 12.64
CA GLU A 57 -8.65 7.76 12.81
C GLU A 57 -9.24 8.05 11.44
N GLU A 58 -10.45 7.55 11.15
CA GLU A 58 -11.09 7.76 9.85
C GLU A 58 -11.50 9.22 9.68
N ASP A 59 -11.17 9.81 8.53
CA ASP A 59 -11.63 11.13 8.10
C ASP A 59 -12.41 11.01 6.79
N LYS A 60 -13.72 11.21 6.88
CA LYS A 60 -14.65 11.09 5.75
C LYS A 60 -14.61 12.27 4.78
N THR A 61 -13.92 13.36 5.15
CA THR A 61 -13.74 14.53 4.30
C THR A 61 -12.60 14.36 3.29
N LEU A 62 -11.72 13.39 3.51
CA LEU A 62 -10.60 13.09 2.62
C LEU A 62 -11.07 12.34 1.36
N PHE A 63 -10.81 12.95 0.21
CA PHE A 63 -11.00 12.39 -1.13
C PHE A 63 -12.36 11.70 -1.39
N PRO A 64 -13.52 12.28 -1.01
CA PRO A 64 -14.81 11.58 -1.07
C PRO A 64 -15.20 11.14 -2.48
N ALA A 65 -14.93 11.98 -3.50
CA ALA A 65 -15.20 11.65 -4.90
C ALA A 65 -14.35 10.46 -5.38
N TRP A 66 -13.07 10.42 -5.01
CA TRP A 66 -12.19 9.31 -5.37
C TRP A 66 -12.54 8.04 -4.60
N LYS A 67 -12.86 8.12 -3.30
CA LYS A 67 -13.29 6.95 -2.52
C LYS A 67 -14.47 6.24 -3.20
N GLN A 68 -15.43 7.00 -3.74
CA GLN A 68 -16.54 6.44 -4.51
C GLN A 68 -16.09 5.81 -5.84
N GLN A 69 -15.20 6.46 -6.58
CA GLN A 69 -14.64 5.91 -7.82
C GLN A 69 -13.88 4.59 -7.55
N ALA A 70 -13.01 4.58 -6.55
CA ALA A 70 -12.23 3.40 -6.17
C ALA A 70 -13.15 2.24 -5.74
N LEU A 71 -14.26 2.53 -5.05
CA LEU A 71 -15.27 1.52 -4.73
C LEU A 71 -15.90 0.90 -5.98
N ASN A 72 -16.18 1.70 -7.01
CA ASN A 72 -16.70 1.20 -8.30
C ASN A 72 -15.66 0.34 -9.05
N GLU A 73 -14.37 0.55 -8.79
CA GLU A 73 -13.26 -0.25 -9.30
C GLU A 73 -12.98 -1.52 -8.45
N GLY A 74 -13.79 -1.76 -7.41
CA GLY A 74 -13.68 -2.93 -6.52
C GLY A 74 -12.71 -2.74 -5.36
N LEU A 75 -12.18 -1.54 -5.14
CA LEU A 75 -11.28 -1.20 -4.04
C LEU A 75 -12.09 -0.72 -2.82
N ARG A 76 -12.07 -1.50 -1.75
CA ARG A 76 -12.68 -1.13 -0.46
C ARG A 76 -11.59 -0.60 0.47
N MET A 77 -11.83 0.55 1.09
CA MET A 77 -10.84 1.18 1.96
C MET A 77 -11.46 2.15 2.97
N LYS A 78 -10.71 2.44 4.02
CA LYS A 78 -10.94 3.57 4.94
C LYS A 78 -9.81 4.59 4.74
N ILE A 79 -10.14 5.87 4.76
CA ILE A 79 -9.19 6.97 4.56
C ILE A 79 -9.22 7.82 5.82
N GLY A 80 -8.06 8.26 6.28
CA GLY A 80 -7.97 9.00 7.53
C GLY A 80 -6.53 9.32 7.88
N HIS A 81 -6.23 9.33 9.17
CA HIS A 81 -4.91 9.66 9.69
C HIS A 81 -4.33 8.52 10.51
N TRP A 82 -3.03 8.29 10.36
CA TRP A 82 -2.28 7.47 11.31
C TRP A 82 -2.07 8.27 12.60
N LYS A 83 -2.52 7.74 13.74
CA LYS A 83 -2.44 8.36 15.08
C LYS A 83 -1.02 8.30 15.66
N ILE A 84 -0.07 8.85 14.93
CA ILE A 84 1.32 9.08 15.32
C ILE A 84 1.63 10.59 15.28
N SER A 85 2.83 10.97 15.70
CA SER A 85 3.31 12.35 15.55
C SER A 85 3.32 12.76 14.08
N GLY A 86 2.70 13.89 13.76
CA GLY A 86 2.54 14.39 12.39
C GLY A 86 1.16 14.11 11.77
N ARG A 87 0.41 13.14 12.31
CA ARG A 87 -0.93 12.74 11.81
C ARG A 87 -1.00 12.63 10.28
N PRO A 88 -0.08 11.90 9.63
CA PRO A 88 -0.06 11.82 8.18
C PRO A 88 -1.30 11.09 7.64
N ILE A 89 -1.64 11.35 6.39
CA ILE A 89 -2.74 10.65 5.71
C ILE A 89 -2.41 9.16 5.59
N ALA A 90 -3.34 8.32 6.00
CA ALA A 90 -3.26 6.89 5.88
C ALA A 90 -4.50 6.31 5.21
N ILE A 91 -4.29 5.29 4.38
CA ILE A 91 -5.35 4.52 3.74
C ILE A 91 -5.24 3.07 4.21
N ILE A 92 -6.33 2.57 4.79
CA ILE A 92 -6.46 1.20 5.28
C ILE A 92 -7.26 0.42 4.24
N LEU A 93 -6.57 -0.48 3.53
CA LEU A 93 -7.08 -1.16 2.35
C LEU A 93 -7.61 -2.56 2.67
N ASP A 94 -8.87 -2.81 2.32
CA ASP A 94 -9.46 -4.15 2.32
C ASP A 94 -9.05 -4.87 1.04
N PHE A 95 -8.04 -5.75 1.16
CA PHE A 95 -7.54 -6.58 0.08
C PHE A 95 -8.33 -7.90 -0.09
N THR A 96 -9.28 -8.21 0.79
CA THR A 96 -10.03 -9.48 0.73
C THR A 96 -10.97 -9.54 -0.47
N THR A 97 -11.29 -8.39 -1.06
CA THR A 97 -12.02 -8.31 -2.34
C THR A 97 -11.28 -9.00 -3.49
N PHE A 98 -9.97 -9.23 -3.36
CA PHE A 98 -9.15 -9.93 -4.36
C PHE A 98 -8.97 -11.42 -4.07
N MET A 99 -9.44 -11.94 -2.92
CA MET A 99 -9.28 -13.35 -2.57
C MET A 99 -10.02 -14.29 -3.54
N SER A 100 -11.19 -13.89 -4.03
CA SER A 100 -11.94 -14.67 -5.02
C SER A 100 -11.21 -14.82 -6.35
N ASN A 101 -10.33 -13.86 -6.68
CA ASN A 101 -9.60 -13.80 -7.95
C ASN A 101 -8.11 -14.11 -7.76
N LYS A 102 -7.73 -14.68 -6.60
CA LYS A 102 -6.32 -14.92 -6.26
C LYS A 102 -5.60 -15.74 -7.34
N ASP A 103 -6.24 -16.78 -7.85
CA ASP A 103 -5.61 -17.71 -8.80
C ASP A 103 -5.32 -17.04 -10.13
N GLU A 104 -6.21 -16.15 -10.58
CA GLU A 104 -6.00 -15.32 -11.77
C GLU A 104 -4.82 -14.35 -11.56
N ILE A 105 -4.78 -13.67 -10.41
CA ILE A 105 -3.72 -12.71 -10.07
C ILE A 105 -2.36 -13.41 -10.01
N PHE A 106 -2.27 -14.55 -9.33
CA PHE A 106 -1.01 -15.32 -9.24
C PHE A 106 -0.60 -15.92 -10.58
N SER A 107 -1.55 -16.34 -11.41
CA SER A 107 -1.26 -16.78 -12.78
C SER A 107 -0.61 -15.66 -13.60
N GLN A 108 -1.16 -14.43 -13.52
CA GLN A 108 -0.57 -13.27 -14.19
C GLN A 108 0.84 -12.94 -13.66
N LEU A 109 1.05 -13.01 -12.34
CA LEU A 109 2.37 -12.78 -11.75
C LEU A 109 3.39 -13.84 -12.19
N TRP A 110 2.99 -15.10 -12.31
CA TRP A 110 3.82 -16.16 -12.87
C TRP A 110 4.12 -15.92 -14.36
N GLU A 111 3.11 -15.58 -15.16
CA GLU A 111 3.28 -15.36 -16.59
C GLU A 111 4.26 -14.22 -16.88
N SER A 112 4.08 -13.08 -16.21
CA SER A 112 4.90 -11.87 -16.39
C SER A 112 6.27 -11.93 -15.71
N PHE A 113 6.35 -12.48 -14.49
CA PHE A 113 7.53 -12.36 -13.64
C PHE A 113 8.13 -13.68 -13.17
N LYS A 114 7.50 -14.81 -13.51
CA LYS A 114 7.90 -16.15 -13.01
C LYS A 114 7.89 -16.22 -11.48
N LEU A 115 6.99 -15.46 -10.85
CA LEU A 115 6.76 -15.52 -9.41
C LEU A 115 5.92 -16.76 -9.06
N ASP A 116 6.57 -17.81 -8.58
CA ASP A 116 5.90 -19.05 -8.17
C ASP A 116 5.13 -18.86 -6.86
N SER A 117 3.88 -19.33 -6.83
CA SER A 117 2.99 -19.30 -5.67
C SER A 117 2.38 -20.67 -5.33
N ILE A 118 2.79 -21.75 -6.01
CA ILE A 118 2.16 -23.07 -5.89
C ILE A 118 2.27 -23.62 -4.46
N SER A 119 3.42 -23.43 -3.80
CA SER A 119 3.63 -23.83 -2.41
C SER A 119 3.29 -22.73 -1.39
N GLY A 120 2.88 -21.55 -1.86
CA GLY A 120 2.59 -20.40 -1.00
C GLY A 120 1.40 -20.67 -0.08
N GLN A 121 1.60 -20.48 1.22
CA GLN A 121 0.53 -20.56 2.21
C GLN A 121 -0.13 -19.19 2.40
N TRP A 122 -1.10 -19.09 3.32
CA TRP A 122 -1.83 -17.84 3.57
C TRP A 122 -0.93 -16.68 4.02
N ASP A 123 0.14 -16.98 4.75
CA ASP A 123 1.19 -16.03 5.14
C ASP A 123 1.96 -15.43 3.95
N TYR A 124 1.89 -16.05 2.77
CA TYR A 124 2.39 -15.51 1.50
C TYR A 124 1.27 -14.90 0.65
N ILE A 125 0.13 -15.58 0.58
CA ILE A 125 -1.00 -15.19 -0.28
C ILE A 125 -1.60 -13.85 0.15
N GLU A 126 -1.92 -13.70 1.44
CA GLU A 126 -2.56 -12.48 1.96
C GLU A 126 -1.70 -11.23 1.76
N PRO A 127 -0.42 -11.19 2.18
CA PRO A 127 0.40 -10.02 1.95
C PRO A 127 0.62 -9.75 0.46
N THR A 128 0.83 -10.77 -0.36
CA THR A 128 1.00 -10.55 -1.80
C THR A 128 -0.24 -9.93 -2.45
N LEU A 129 -1.45 -10.38 -2.07
CA LEU A 129 -2.70 -9.78 -2.52
C LEU A 129 -2.88 -8.35 -2.01
N PHE A 130 -2.48 -8.07 -0.76
CA PHE A 130 -2.44 -6.69 -0.25
C PHE A 130 -1.51 -5.81 -1.08
N GLY A 131 -0.28 -6.27 -1.36
CA GLY A 131 0.66 -5.55 -2.21
C GLY A 131 0.05 -5.25 -3.58
N TYR A 132 -0.50 -6.27 -4.25
CA TYR A 132 -1.18 -6.12 -5.55
C TYR A 132 -2.31 -5.09 -5.48
N ALA A 133 -3.18 -5.18 -4.48
CA ALA A 133 -4.29 -4.26 -4.27
C ALA A 133 -3.81 -2.82 -4.03
N ALA A 134 -2.71 -2.64 -3.28
CA ALA A 134 -2.09 -1.33 -3.06
C ALA A 134 -1.56 -0.73 -4.37
N GLY A 135 -0.98 -1.56 -5.26
CA GLY A 135 -0.60 -1.14 -6.61
C GLY A 135 -1.80 -0.62 -7.42
N LYS A 136 -2.92 -1.36 -7.42
CA LYS A 136 -4.18 -0.92 -8.06
C LYS A 136 -4.71 0.38 -7.49
N LEU A 137 -4.65 0.52 -6.16
CA LEU A 137 -5.09 1.73 -5.47
C LEU A 137 -4.25 2.95 -5.87
N ILE A 138 -2.93 2.82 -5.95
CA ILE A 138 -2.02 3.89 -6.37
C ILE A 138 -2.30 4.30 -7.81
N GLU A 139 -2.53 3.33 -8.71
CA GLU A 139 -2.95 3.61 -10.09
C GLU A 139 -4.27 4.40 -10.10
N SER A 140 -5.30 3.90 -9.41
CA SER A 140 -6.62 4.54 -9.31
C SER A 140 -6.52 5.98 -8.81
N PHE A 141 -5.82 6.19 -7.69
CA PHE A 141 -5.63 7.51 -7.12
C PHE A 141 -4.89 8.43 -8.08
N THR A 142 -3.79 7.96 -8.67
CA THR A 142 -2.97 8.77 -9.56
C THR A 142 -3.76 9.19 -10.81
N ARG A 143 -4.55 8.29 -11.40
CA ARG A 143 -5.39 8.61 -12.56
C ARG A 143 -6.50 9.61 -12.24
N PHE A 144 -7.10 9.51 -11.05
CA PHE A 144 -8.26 10.31 -10.69
C PHE A 144 -7.89 11.68 -10.11
N GLN A 145 -6.88 11.73 -9.23
CA GLN A 145 -6.51 12.92 -8.46
C GLN A 145 -5.35 13.71 -9.05
N LEU A 146 -4.42 13.04 -9.75
CA LEU A 146 -3.13 13.63 -10.10
C LEU A 146 -3.02 13.95 -11.59
N ASN A 147 -2.30 15.03 -11.89
CA ASN A 147 -1.93 15.40 -13.25
C ASN A 147 -0.73 14.56 -13.70
N THR A 148 -0.68 14.17 -14.98
CA THR A 148 0.43 13.44 -15.61
C THR A 148 1.79 14.13 -15.54
N ARG A 149 1.84 15.43 -15.22
CA ARG A 149 3.09 16.18 -15.02
C ARG A 149 3.73 15.97 -13.64
N LEU A 150 2.99 15.48 -12.66
CA LEU A 150 3.51 15.28 -11.30
C LEU A 150 4.39 14.03 -11.24
N LYS A 151 5.51 14.13 -10.53
CA LYS A 151 6.43 13.02 -10.27
C LYS A 151 5.93 12.23 -9.08
N VAL A 152 5.31 11.08 -9.36
CA VAL A 152 4.77 10.18 -8.35
C VAL A 152 5.76 9.06 -8.05
N VAL A 153 6.04 8.85 -6.77
CA VAL A 153 6.87 7.73 -6.28
C VAL A 153 6.03 6.84 -5.38
N ALA A 154 6.17 5.52 -5.54
CA ALA A 154 5.60 4.51 -4.66
C ALA A 154 6.72 3.67 -4.02
N GLN A 155 6.89 3.79 -2.71
CA GLN A 155 7.84 3.03 -1.93
C GLN A 155 7.15 1.85 -1.24
N PHE A 156 7.64 0.63 -1.47
CA PHE A 156 7.12 -0.62 -0.91
C PHE A 156 8.13 -1.19 0.09
N HIS A 157 7.66 -1.49 1.30
CA HIS A 157 8.48 -2.02 2.39
C HIS A 157 8.24 -3.51 2.60
N GLU A 158 9.33 -4.28 2.54
CA GLU A 158 9.39 -5.74 2.57
C GLU A 158 8.69 -6.47 1.43
N TRP A 159 9.09 -7.75 1.28
CA TRP A 159 8.56 -8.66 0.25
C TRP A 159 7.04 -8.77 0.28
N MET A 160 6.42 -8.63 1.46
CA MET A 160 4.97 -8.64 1.66
C MET A 160 4.24 -7.63 0.76
N CYS A 161 4.88 -6.50 0.44
CA CYS A 161 4.29 -5.46 -0.40
C CYS A 161 4.77 -5.53 -1.87
N GLY A 162 5.61 -6.51 -2.20
CA GLY A 162 6.27 -6.64 -3.52
C GLY A 162 5.29 -6.81 -4.69
N GLY A 163 4.13 -7.42 -4.45
CA GLY A 163 3.08 -7.55 -5.48
C GLY A 163 2.63 -6.22 -6.09
N GLY A 164 2.65 -5.14 -5.30
CA GLY A 164 2.29 -3.80 -5.78
C GLY A 164 3.36 -3.16 -6.64
N CYS A 165 4.64 -3.42 -6.31
CA CYS A 165 5.77 -2.99 -7.12
C CYS A 165 5.72 -3.66 -8.50
N LEU A 166 5.46 -4.98 -8.54
CA LEU A 166 5.30 -5.73 -9.78
C LEU A 166 4.10 -5.22 -10.60
N TYR A 167 2.95 -4.99 -9.94
CA TYR A 167 1.75 -4.46 -10.59
C TYR A 167 2.01 -3.11 -11.26
N LEU A 168 2.59 -2.15 -10.53
CA LEU A 168 2.85 -0.80 -11.07
C LEU A 168 3.87 -0.85 -12.21
N ASN A 169 4.91 -1.68 -12.09
CA ASN A 169 5.90 -1.85 -13.15
C ASN A 169 5.29 -2.38 -14.46
N ASP A 170 4.32 -3.30 -14.38
CA ASP A 170 3.64 -3.88 -15.54
C ASP A 170 2.52 -2.99 -16.09
N LYS A 171 1.62 -2.51 -15.21
CA LYS A 171 0.36 -1.87 -15.61
C LYS A 171 0.42 -0.34 -15.62
N PHE A 172 1.31 0.27 -14.86
CA PHE A 172 1.33 1.73 -14.68
C PHE A 172 2.73 2.31 -14.45
N PRO A 173 3.66 2.14 -15.42
CA PRO A 173 5.09 2.45 -15.26
C PRO A 173 5.40 3.95 -15.14
N GLN A 174 4.40 4.82 -15.22
CA GLN A 174 4.54 6.26 -14.97
C GLN A 174 4.77 6.58 -13.49
N VAL A 175 4.46 5.65 -12.57
CA VAL A 175 4.79 5.78 -11.15
C VAL A 175 6.15 5.13 -10.91
N ALA A 176 7.12 5.92 -10.43
CA ALA A 176 8.42 5.39 -10.07
C ALA A 176 8.31 4.52 -8.81
N THR A 177 8.84 3.31 -8.85
CA THR A 177 8.78 2.37 -7.72
C THR A 177 10.11 2.31 -6.97
N VAL A 178 10.04 2.23 -5.64
CA VAL A 178 11.18 1.98 -4.76
C VAL A 178 10.84 0.78 -3.89
N PHE A 179 11.74 -0.20 -3.83
CA PHE A 179 11.58 -1.35 -2.95
C PHE A 179 12.63 -1.30 -1.84
N THR A 180 12.21 -1.51 -0.59
CA THR A 180 13.11 -1.53 0.57
C THR A 180 12.86 -2.80 1.37
N THR A 181 13.84 -3.69 1.39
CA THR A 181 13.88 -4.83 2.32
C THR A 181 14.67 -4.46 3.56
N HIS A 182 14.16 -4.82 4.73
CA HIS A 182 14.80 -4.59 6.03
C HIS A 182 15.60 -5.82 6.48
N ALA A 183 15.28 -7.00 5.93
CA ALA A 183 16.13 -8.17 5.95
C ALA A 183 15.76 -9.16 4.85
N THR A 184 16.73 -9.96 4.42
CA THR A 184 16.48 -11.01 3.42
C THR A 184 15.92 -12.27 4.08
N VAL A 185 14.98 -12.94 3.40
CA VAL A 185 14.37 -14.20 3.87
C VAL A 185 15.44 -15.26 4.13
N ILE A 186 16.39 -15.43 3.20
CA ILE A 186 17.50 -16.38 3.33
C ILE A 186 18.41 -16.02 4.51
N GLY A 187 18.62 -14.74 4.80
CA GLY A 187 19.49 -14.30 5.90
C GLY A 187 18.90 -14.53 7.30
N ARG A 188 17.60 -14.88 7.38
CA ARG A 188 16.89 -15.17 8.64
C ARG A 188 16.50 -16.65 8.80
N SER A 189 16.75 -17.48 7.79
CA SER A 189 16.38 -18.89 7.75
C SER A 189 17.48 -19.80 8.28
#